data_AF-A0A0A0KWC0-F1
#
_entry.id   AF-A0A0A0KWC0-F1
#
_cell.length_a   1.000
_cell.length_b   1.000
_cell.length_c   1.000
_cell.angle_alpha   90.00
_cell.angle_beta   90.00
_cell.angle_gamma   90.00
#
_symmetry.space_group_name_H-M   'P 1'
#
loop_
_entity.id
_entity.type
_entity.pdbx_description
1 polymer ?
#
loop_
_entity_poly.entity_id
_entity_poly.type
_entity_poly.pdbx_seq_one_letter_code
_entity_poly.pdbx_strand_id
1 'polypeptide(L)'
;MRRAMYLGGNITTIFPLEILPSLPSLLPLPLNHHKQISAVIRSEKTMANAVAGDKRQYWLLKTEPAEWSWADQAANDGRTTWDGVKNKQAQKHLKSMKLGDRCFFYHSGAKARRVVGVVAVAREWYSSVDDEVVVDVEAVGEMREPVDLKEMKKRMEGMKNFALFRQPRLSVVPVTKEIWDKICELGGGFEGDGTEGGDGSEE
;
A
#
# COMPACT_ATOMS: atom_id res chain seq x y z
N MET A 1 -21.39 -55.77 -28.08
CA MET A 1 -21.09 -56.02 -29.52
C MET A 1 -20.71 -54.67 -30.12
N ARG A 2 -19.55 -54.36 -30.72
CA ARG A 2 -18.31 -55.03 -31.17
C ARG A 2 -17.20 -53.96 -30.96
N ARG A 3 -16.11 -54.20 -30.24
CA ARG A 3 -14.81 -54.76 -30.66
C ARG A 3 -14.32 -54.27 -32.05
N ALA A 4 -13.23 -53.51 -32.04
CA ALA A 4 -12.20 -53.50 -33.07
C ALA A 4 -10.82 -53.55 -32.36
N MET A 5 -10.08 -54.62 -32.64
CA MET A 5 -8.67 -54.86 -32.30
C MET A 5 -7.77 -54.31 -33.41
N TYR A 6 -6.53 -53.95 -33.09
CA TYR A 6 -5.27 -54.28 -33.82
C TYR A 6 -4.11 -53.86 -32.87
N LEU A 7 -3.35 -54.79 -32.27
CA LEU A 7 -2.00 -55.27 -32.68
C LEU A 7 -1.02 -54.10 -32.89
N GLY A 8 0.17 -53.97 -32.30
CA GLY A 8 1.08 -54.84 -31.54
C GLY A 8 2.48 -54.23 -31.73
N GLY A 9 3.34 -54.22 -30.70
CA GLY A 9 4.70 -53.69 -30.85
C GLY A 9 5.42 -53.44 -29.53
N ASN A 10 6.22 -54.43 -29.10
CA ASN A 10 7.22 -54.31 -28.04
C ASN A 10 8.36 -53.40 -28.49
N ILE A 11 8.72 -52.40 -27.68
CA ILE A 11 10.06 -51.81 -27.70
C ILE A 11 10.52 -51.67 -26.24
N THR A 12 11.40 -52.58 -25.84
CA THR A 12 12.16 -52.52 -24.60
C THR A 12 13.24 -51.46 -24.76
N THR A 13 13.02 -50.25 -24.26
CA THR A 13 14.08 -49.24 -24.16
C THR A 13 14.70 -49.32 -22.78
N ILE A 14 15.88 -49.93 -22.75
CA ILE A 14 16.81 -50.00 -21.63
C ILE A 14 17.42 -48.60 -21.46
N PHE A 15 17.13 -47.92 -20.36
CA PHE A 15 17.79 -46.66 -20.01
C PHE A 15 19.13 -46.95 -19.30
N PRO A 16 20.23 -46.27 -19.68
CA PRO A 16 21.51 -46.45 -19.02
C PRO A 16 21.47 -45.87 -17.59
N LEU A 17 22.09 -46.61 -16.67
CA LEU A 17 22.27 -46.27 -15.26
C LEU A 17 23.29 -45.11 -15.16
N GLU A 18 22.80 -43.87 -15.22
CA GLU A 18 23.62 -42.68 -14.95
C GLU A 18 23.93 -42.54 -13.46
N ILE A 19 25.18 -42.16 -13.23
CA ILE A 19 25.84 -41.97 -11.96
C ILE A 19 25.16 -40.82 -11.21
N LEU A 20 24.56 -41.12 -10.06
CA LEU A 20 24.00 -40.11 -9.17
C LEU A 20 25.14 -39.23 -8.59
N PRO A 21 25.07 -37.89 -8.69
CA PRO A 21 26.01 -37.03 -8.00
C PRO A 21 25.85 -37.20 -6.49
N SER A 22 26.97 -37.33 -5.77
CA SER A 22 26.98 -37.51 -4.33
C SER A 22 26.25 -36.34 -3.65
N LEU A 23 25.23 -36.65 -2.84
CA LEU A 23 24.52 -35.65 -2.06
C LEU A 23 25.50 -34.93 -1.10
N PRO A 24 25.52 -33.58 -1.07
CA PRO A 24 26.28 -32.86 -0.06
C PRO A 24 25.68 -33.16 1.32
N SER A 25 26.56 -33.39 2.31
CA SER A 25 26.16 -33.67 3.69
C SER A 25 25.30 -32.53 4.25
N LEU A 26 24.08 -32.86 4.67
CA LEU A 26 23.22 -31.97 5.43
C LEU A 26 23.84 -31.73 6.81
N LEU A 27 24.50 -30.59 6.97
CA LEU A 27 24.73 -30.03 8.30
C LEU A 27 23.41 -29.48 8.84
N PRO A 28 23.09 -29.67 10.13
CA PRO A 28 21.87 -29.12 10.72
C PRO A 28 21.93 -27.59 10.74
N LEU A 29 20.91 -26.96 10.15
CA LEU A 29 20.76 -25.50 10.15
C LEU A 29 20.40 -24.98 11.55
N PRO A 30 20.94 -23.82 11.98
CA PRO A 30 20.61 -23.23 13.28
C PRO A 30 19.15 -22.76 13.35
N LEU A 31 18.52 -23.07 14.48
CA LEU A 31 17.09 -22.93 14.81
C LEU A 31 16.65 -21.45 15.05
N ASN A 32 16.86 -20.56 14.08
CA ASN A 32 16.36 -19.18 14.17
C ASN A 32 15.75 -18.67 12.84
N HIS A 33 15.01 -19.56 12.17
CA HIS A 33 14.55 -19.35 10.78
C HIS A 33 13.22 -18.58 10.66
N HIS A 34 12.43 -18.45 11.73
CA HIS A 34 11.10 -17.84 11.64
C HIS A 34 11.14 -16.33 11.30
N LYS A 35 12.18 -15.60 11.75
CA LYS A 35 12.31 -14.17 11.46
C LYS A 35 12.78 -13.89 10.03
N GLN A 36 13.71 -14.70 9.50
CA GLN A 36 14.22 -14.53 8.13
C GLN A 36 13.17 -14.91 7.08
N ILE A 37 12.43 -16.02 7.27
CA ILE A 37 11.34 -16.39 6.36
C ILE A 37 10.27 -15.29 6.31
N SER A 38 9.89 -14.73 7.46
CA SER A 38 8.89 -13.65 7.54
C SER A 38 9.34 -12.37 6.82
N ALA A 39 10.64 -12.05 6.88
CA ALA A 39 11.22 -10.88 6.21
C ALA A 39 11.31 -11.07 4.69
N VAL A 40 11.69 -12.27 4.23
CA VAL A 40 11.75 -12.61 2.80
C VAL A 40 10.35 -12.62 2.18
N ILE A 41 9.36 -13.24 2.83
CA ILE A 41 7.96 -13.21 2.38
C ILE A 41 7.43 -11.78 2.32
N ARG A 42 7.80 -10.92 3.29
CA ARG A 42 7.43 -9.50 3.28
C ARG A 42 8.07 -8.76 2.11
N SER A 43 9.36 -8.99 1.85
CA SER A 43 10.10 -8.41 0.71
C SER A 43 9.52 -8.85 -0.64
N GLU A 44 9.28 -10.14 -0.84
CA GLU A 44 8.71 -10.66 -2.10
C GLU A 44 7.28 -10.16 -2.32
N LYS A 45 6.47 -10.06 -1.24
CA LYS A 45 5.12 -9.47 -1.31
C LYS A 45 5.16 -7.98 -1.66
N THR A 46 6.14 -7.23 -1.15
CA THR A 46 6.36 -5.81 -1.51
C THR A 46 6.77 -5.66 -2.97
N MET A 47 7.67 -6.51 -3.48
CA MET A 47 8.13 -6.47 -4.88
C MET A 47 7.05 -6.93 -5.87
N ALA A 48 6.31 -7.99 -5.56
CA ALA A 48 5.18 -8.44 -6.39
C ALA A 48 4.10 -7.35 -6.48
N ASN A 49 3.89 -6.58 -5.41
CA ASN A 49 2.99 -5.43 -5.39
C ASN A 49 3.52 -4.19 -6.14
N ALA A 50 4.82 -4.12 -6.44
CA ALA A 50 5.44 -3.02 -7.19
C ALA A 50 5.49 -3.28 -8.70
N VAL A 51 5.60 -4.55 -9.12
CA VAL A 51 5.76 -4.94 -10.52
C VAL A 51 4.42 -5.09 -11.26
N ALA A 52 3.33 -5.40 -10.55
CA ALA A 52 1.99 -5.36 -11.13
C ALA A 52 1.52 -3.91 -11.23
N GLY A 53 1.45 -3.35 -12.44
CA GLY A 53 0.87 -2.03 -12.71
C GLY A 53 -0.43 -1.86 -11.94
N ASP A 54 -0.36 -1.04 -10.89
CA ASP A 54 -1.21 -1.25 -9.74
C ASP A 54 -2.60 -0.68 -9.98
N LYS A 55 -3.59 -1.56 -10.05
CA LYS A 55 -5.02 -1.21 -10.17
C LYS A 55 -5.59 -0.63 -8.86
N ARG A 56 -4.72 -0.06 -8.00
CA ARG A 56 -5.07 0.53 -6.72
C ARG A 56 -5.63 1.93 -6.91
N GLN A 57 -6.63 2.25 -6.08
CA GLN A 57 -7.18 3.58 -5.99
C GLN A 57 -6.42 4.38 -4.94
N TYR A 58 -6.42 5.70 -5.13
CA TYR A 58 -5.74 6.62 -4.23
C TYR A 58 -6.74 7.54 -3.56
N TRP A 59 -6.49 7.80 -2.29
CA TRP A 59 -7.36 8.59 -1.44
C TRP A 59 -6.55 9.56 -0.59
N LEU A 60 -7.23 10.51 0.03
CA LEU A 60 -6.70 11.40 1.04
C LEU A 60 -7.68 11.43 2.21
N LEU A 61 -7.16 11.17 3.40
CA LEU A 61 -7.91 11.11 4.66
C LEU A 61 -7.49 12.28 5.54
N LYS A 62 -8.47 13.09 5.96
CA LYS A 62 -8.23 14.25 6.82
C LYS A 62 -8.46 13.92 8.28
N THR A 63 -7.52 14.33 9.12
CA THR A 63 -7.65 14.32 10.57
C THR A 63 -7.09 15.64 11.13
N GLU A 64 -7.51 16.06 12.31
CA GLU A 64 -6.83 17.14 13.02
C GLU A 64 -5.70 16.56 13.89
N PRO A 65 -4.49 17.13 13.88
CA PRO A 65 -3.37 16.57 14.64
C PRO A 65 -3.58 16.58 16.17
N ALA A 66 -4.56 17.34 16.67
CA ALA A 66 -4.96 17.32 18.07
C ALA A 66 -5.89 16.14 18.42
N GLU A 67 -6.54 15.55 17.41
CA GLU A 67 -7.43 14.40 17.55
C GLU A 67 -6.69 13.10 17.22
N TRP A 68 -5.99 13.09 16.07
CA TRP A 68 -5.17 11.96 15.66
C TRP A 68 -4.02 12.41 14.77
N SER A 69 -2.80 12.39 15.31
CA SER A 69 -1.58 12.78 14.60
C SER A 69 -0.88 11.58 13.94
N TRP A 70 0.18 11.85 13.17
CA TRP A 70 1.00 10.78 12.61
C TRP A 70 1.77 10.01 13.70
N ALA A 71 2.20 10.70 14.76
CA ALA A 71 2.87 10.06 15.89
C ALA A 71 1.93 9.07 16.60
N ASP A 72 0.65 9.41 16.73
CA ASP A 72 -0.37 8.50 17.29
C ASP A 72 -0.58 7.29 16.39
N GLN A 73 -0.67 7.50 15.07
CA GLN A 73 -0.77 6.42 14.09
C GLN A 73 0.43 5.46 14.18
N ALA A 74 1.65 5.99 14.25
CA ALA A 74 2.87 5.20 14.33
C ALA A 74 3.00 4.44 15.66
N ALA A 75 2.57 5.05 16.77
CA ALA A 75 2.60 4.44 18.10
C ALA A 75 1.54 3.32 18.27
N ASN A 76 0.44 3.36 17.51
CA ASN A 76 -0.66 2.41 17.60
C ASN A 76 -0.46 1.15 16.74
N ASP A 77 0.75 0.56 16.78
CA ASP A 77 1.17 -0.56 15.91
C ASP A 77 0.97 -0.27 14.40
N GLY A 78 0.89 1.01 14.04
CA GLY A 78 0.58 1.45 12.69
C GLY A 78 -0.88 1.27 12.27
N ARG A 79 -1.80 0.69 13.06
CA ARG A 79 -3.16 0.36 12.59
C ARG A 79 -4.25 1.10 13.34
N THR A 80 -5.21 1.68 12.62
CA THR A 80 -6.28 2.49 13.22
C THR A 80 -7.60 2.34 12.47
N THR A 81 -8.71 2.34 13.20
CA THR A 81 -10.05 2.44 12.63
C THR A 81 -10.30 3.89 12.20
N TRP A 82 -10.63 4.12 10.93
CA TRP A 82 -10.98 5.43 10.42
C TRP A 82 -12.47 5.71 10.63
N ASP A 83 -12.81 6.31 11.77
CA ASP A 83 -14.16 6.59 12.24
C ASP A 83 -14.53 8.09 12.19
N GLY A 84 -15.65 8.48 12.80
CA GLY A 84 -16.05 9.90 12.92
C GLY A 84 -16.52 10.54 11.60
N VAL A 85 -16.60 9.78 10.51
CA VAL A 85 -16.97 10.29 9.18
C VAL A 85 -18.47 10.50 9.05
N LYS A 86 -18.92 11.73 9.34
CA LYS A 86 -20.36 12.11 9.29
C LYS A 86 -20.87 12.48 7.90
N ASN A 87 -19.99 12.90 6.98
CA ASN A 87 -20.39 13.35 5.65
C ASN A 87 -20.79 12.16 4.75
N LYS A 88 -22.02 12.16 4.21
CA LYS A 88 -22.54 11.04 3.38
C LYS A 88 -21.73 10.76 2.11
N GLN A 89 -21.12 11.77 1.50
CA GLN A 89 -20.24 11.57 0.34
C GLN A 89 -18.92 10.92 0.77
N ALA A 90 -18.33 11.36 1.88
CA ALA A 90 -17.15 10.73 2.45
C ALA A 90 -17.42 9.28 2.87
N GLN A 91 -18.58 8.99 3.46
CA GLN A 91 -19.01 7.62 3.75
C GLN A 91 -19.11 6.75 2.49
N LYS A 92 -19.60 7.29 1.37
CA LYS A 92 -19.61 6.57 0.08
C LYS A 92 -18.20 6.30 -0.43
N HIS A 93 -17.26 7.22 -0.23
CA HIS A 93 -15.85 7.01 -0.57
C HIS A 93 -15.23 5.90 0.28
N LEU A 94 -15.45 5.90 1.60
CA LEU A 94 -15.02 4.79 2.47
C LEU A 94 -15.56 3.44 1.99
N LYS A 95 -16.84 3.37 1.62
CA LYS A 95 -17.45 2.13 1.09
C LYS A 95 -16.87 1.66 -0.24
N SER A 96 -16.20 2.56 -0.97
CA SER A 96 -15.61 2.29 -2.28
C SER A 96 -14.15 1.87 -2.20
N MET A 97 -13.52 1.99 -1.02
CA MET A 97 -12.14 1.58 -0.77
C MET A 97 -11.98 0.07 -0.84
N LYS A 98 -10.83 -0.36 -1.34
CA LYS A 98 -10.43 -1.77 -1.45
C LYS A 98 -9.15 -2.04 -0.68
N LEU A 99 -8.98 -3.29 -0.26
CA LEU A 99 -7.77 -3.73 0.44
C LEU A 99 -6.52 -3.31 -0.33
N GLY A 100 -5.59 -2.66 0.37
CA GLY A 100 -4.34 -2.18 -0.18
C GLY A 100 -4.39 -0.79 -0.83
N ASP A 101 -5.58 -0.21 -1.09
CA ASP A 101 -5.70 1.16 -1.59
C ASP A 101 -4.87 2.12 -0.72
N ARG A 102 -4.19 3.06 -1.37
CA ARG A 102 -3.27 3.98 -0.70
C ARG A 102 -3.97 5.29 -0.37
N CYS A 103 -3.67 5.80 0.82
CA CYS A 103 -4.32 6.95 1.40
C CYS A 103 -3.27 7.91 1.91
N PHE A 104 -3.29 9.16 1.45
CA PHE A 104 -2.54 10.23 2.10
C PHE A 104 -3.14 10.52 3.48
N PHE A 105 -2.30 10.51 4.50
CA PHE A 105 -2.62 10.99 5.83
C PHE A 105 -2.43 12.51 5.85
N TYR A 106 -3.55 13.24 5.90
CA TYR A 106 -3.56 14.69 5.78
C TYR A 106 -3.95 15.33 7.11
N HIS A 107 -3.03 16.14 7.66
CA HIS A 107 -3.36 17.01 8.78
C HIS A 107 -4.19 18.19 8.29
N SER A 108 -5.32 18.40 8.96
CA SER A 108 -6.26 19.48 8.70
C SER A 108 -6.17 20.55 9.80
N GLY A 109 -7.15 21.46 9.88
CA GLY A 109 -7.07 22.65 10.73
C GLY A 109 -6.41 23.85 10.05
N ALA A 110 -6.35 25.00 10.72
CA ALA A 110 -5.86 26.25 10.10
C ALA A 110 -4.33 26.32 9.95
N LYS A 111 -3.59 25.68 10.87
CA LYS A 111 -2.12 25.83 10.99
C LYS A 111 -1.32 24.59 10.54
N ALA A 112 -1.99 23.48 10.20
CA ALA A 112 -1.33 22.19 9.95
C ALA A 112 -1.71 21.55 8.61
N ARG A 113 -2.18 22.33 7.63
CA ARG A 113 -2.72 21.85 6.34
C ARG A 113 -1.65 21.21 5.45
N ARG A 114 -1.37 19.93 5.65
CA ARG A 114 -0.30 19.22 4.92
C ARG A 114 -0.52 17.72 4.87
N VAL A 115 0.04 17.08 3.85
CA VAL A 115 0.22 15.62 3.81
C VAL A 115 1.45 15.28 4.63
N VAL A 116 1.33 14.35 5.58
CA VAL A 116 2.44 13.96 6.48
C VAL A 116 2.87 12.51 6.31
N GLY A 117 2.02 11.64 5.77
CA GLY A 117 2.35 10.22 5.62
C GLY A 117 1.40 9.50 4.68
N VAL A 118 1.65 8.20 4.55
CA VAL A 118 0.84 7.30 3.74
C VAL A 118 0.35 6.14 4.61
N VAL A 119 -0.94 5.85 4.50
CA VAL A 119 -1.57 4.66 5.06
C VAL A 119 -2.19 3.82 3.94
N ALA A 120 -2.50 2.56 4.23
CA ALA A 120 -3.16 1.63 3.32
C ALA A 120 -4.43 1.09 3.96
N VAL A 121 -5.44 0.78 3.14
CA VAL A 121 -6.65 0.13 3.64
C VAL A 121 -6.33 -1.31 4.05
N ALA A 122 -6.36 -1.57 5.36
CA ALA A 122 -6.11 -2.87 5.98
C ALA A 122 -7.39 -3.70 6.15
N ARG A 123 -8.56 -3.03 6.18
CA ARG A 123 -9.88 -3.65 6.20
C ARG A 123 -10.87 -2.80 5.42
N GLU A 124 -11.60 -3.41 4.48
CA GLU A 124 -12.70 -2.74 3.78
C GLU A 124 -13.82 -2.34 4.74
N TRP A 125 -14.77 -1.54 4.24
CA TRP A 125 -15.78 -0.93 5.08
C TRP A 125 -16.61 -1.95 5.88
N TYR A 126 -16.96 -1.57 7.10
CA TYR A 126 -17.93 -2.27 7.92
C TYR A 126 -18.73 -1.27 8.77
N SER A 127 -19.79 -1.76 9.42
CA SER A 127 -20.58 -0.98 10.38
C SER A 127 -19.97 -1.12 11.78
N SER A 128 -19.66 -0.01 12.45
CA SER A 128 -19.21 -0.04 13.84
C SER A 128 -20.35 -0.41 14.80
N VAL A 129 -20.05 -0.53 16.10
CA VAL A 129 -21.05 -0.76 17.14
C VAL A 129 -22.08 0.38 17.27
N ASP A 130 -21.72 1.58 16.80
CA ASP A 130 -22.56 2.78 16.80
C ASP A 130 -23.18 3.06 15.41
N ASP A 131 -23.23 2.04 14.54
CA ASP A 131 -23.73 2.13 13.15
C ASP A 131 -22.98 3.13 12.26
N GLU A 132 -21.70 3.40 12.57
CA GLU A 132 -20.85 4.24 11.74
C GLU A 132 -20.21 3.45 10.59
N VAL A 133 -20.01 4.12 9.45
CA VAL A 133 -19.29 3.56 8.31
C VAL A 133 -17.80 3.79 8.52
N VAL A 134 -17.06 2.71 8.77
CA VAL A 134 -15.63 2.76 9.11
C VAL A 134 -14.81 1.80 8.24
N VAL A 135 -13.51 2.05 8.13
CA VAL A 135 -12.49 1.17 7.52
C VAL A 135 -11.32 1.05 8.47
N ASP A 136 -10.49 0.01 8.36
CA ASP A 136 -9.20 0.01 9.07
C ASP A 136 -8.10 0.44 8.10
N VAL A 137 -7.19 1.29 8.57
CA VAL A 137 -5.99 1.67 7.84
C VAL A 137 -4.73 1.25 8.59
N GLU A 138 -3.68 0.93 7.85
CA GLU A 138 -2.35 0.62 8.39
C GLU A 138 -1.29 1.59 7.83
N ALA A 139 -0.31 1.95 8.64
CA ALA A 139 0.79 2.83 8.27
C ALA A 139 1.65 2.15 7.22
N VAL A 140 1.99 2.91 6.18
CA VAL A 140 2.92 2.48 5.12
C VAL A 140 4.27 3.13 5.33
N GLY A 141 4.27 4.46 5.51
CA GLY A 141 5.48 5.24 5.72
C GLY A 141 5.19 6.72 5.87
N GLU A 142 6.09 7.42 6.55
CA GLU A 142 6.03 8.88 6.69
C GLU A 142 6.47 9.55 5.39
N MET A 143 5.94 10.74 5.06
CA MET A 143 6.47 11.53 3.96
C MET A 143 7.87 12.01 4.34
N ARG A 144 8.85 11.92 3.42
CA ARG A 144 10.20 12.42 3.68
C ARG A 144 10.17 13.92 3.98
N GLU A 145 9.40 14.64 3.18
CA GLU A 145 9.05 16.03 3.45
C GLU A 145 7.52 16.22 3.45
N PRO A 146 6.93 16.78 4.53
CA PRO A 146 5.51 17.07 4.56
C PRO A 146 5.10 18.08 3.48
N VAL A 147 4.03 17.77 2.74
CA VAL A 147 3.60 18.59 1.59
C VAL A 147 2.46 19.51 1.99
N ASP A 148 2.74 20.80 2.14
CA ASP A 148 1.75 21.81 2.54
C ASP A 148 0.73 22.13 1.43
N LEU A 149 -0.51 22.42 1.82
CA LEU A 149 -1.59 22.82 0.91
C LEU A 149 -1.23 24.04 0.04
N LYS A 150 -0.43 24.97 0.59
CA LYS A 150 0.02 26.15 -0.15
C LYS A 150 0.94 25.75 -1.30
N GLU A 151 1.86 24.82 -1.06
CA GLU A 151 2.79 24.34 -2.09
C GLU A 151 2.05 23.52 -3.14
N MET A 152 1.13 22.65 -2.73
CA MET A 152 0.25 21.92 -3.65
C MET A 152 -0.49 22.87 -4.60
N LYS A 153 -1.12 23.93 -4.07
CA LYS A 153 -1.84 24.91 -4.90
C LYS A 153 -0.93 25.66 -5.87
N LYS A 154 0.29 25.98 -5.45
CA LYS A 154 1.27 26.71 -6.26
C LYS A 154 1.83 25.85 -7.39
N ARG A 155 2.22 24.61 -7.10
CA ARG A 155 2.91 23.72 -8.04
C ARG A 155 1.97 22.90 -8.91
N MET A 156 0.72 22.75 -8.50
CA MET A 156 -0.32 21.99 -9.22
C MET A 156 -1.42 22.91 -9.76
N GLU A 157 -1.08 24.15 -10.13
CA GLU A 157 -2.05 25.14 -10.61
C GLU A 157 -2.87 24.68 -11.83
N GLY A 158 -2.32 23.77 -12.65
CA GLY A 158 -3.03 23.11 -13.75
C GLY A 158 -4.09 22.08 -13.32
N MET A 159 -4.08 21.63 -12.07
CA MET A 159 -4.97 20.59 -11.53
C MET A 159 -6.14 21.18 -10.72
N LYS A 160 -6.79 22.23 -11.27
CA LYS A 160 -7.87 22.97 -10.59
C LYS A 160 -9.08 22.11 -10.20
N ASN A 161 -9.24 20.94 -10.82
CA ASN A 161 -10.33 20.01 -10.55
C ASN A 161 -10.06 19.05 -9.39
N PHE A 162 -8.90 19.14 -8.71
CA PHE A 162 -8.63 18.29 -7.56
C PHE A 162 -9.67 18.53 -6.46
N ALA A 163 -10.30 17.44 -6.01
CA ALA A 163 -11.43 17.47 -5.08
C ALA A 163 -11.07 18.15 -3.74
N LEU A 164 -9.81 18.09 -3.30
CA LEU A 164 -9.34 18.79 -2.10
C LEU A 164 -9.52 20.31 -2.18
N PHE A 165 -9.29 20.91 -3.37
CA PHE A 165 -9.39 22.35 -3.58
C PHE A 165 -10.84 22.79 -3.76
N ARG A 166 -11.64 21.99 -4.46
CA ARG A 166 -13.05 22.27 -4.75
C ARG A 166 -13.97 22.03 -3.56
N GLN A 167 -13.64 21.06 -2.70
CA GLN A 167 -14.48 20.64 -1.57
C GLN A 167 -13.66 20.58 -0.26
N PRO A 168 -13.31 21.73 0.36
CA PRO A 168 -12.46 21.76 1.54
C PRO A 168 -13.03 21.01 2.76
N ARG A 169 -14.36 20.93 2.86
CA ARG A 169 -15.08 20.26 3.96
C ARG A 169 -15.22 18.74 3.80
N LEU A 170 -14.83 18.18 2.65
CA LEU A 170 -14.86 16.74 2.43
C LEU A 170 -13.64 16.10 3.11
N SER A 171 -13.86 15.16 4.05
CA SER A 171 -12.80 14.54 4.86
C SER A 171 -12.12 13.33 4.20
N VAL A 172 -12.84 12.63 3.33
CA VAL A 172 -12.32 11.50 2.54
C VAL A 172 -12.40 11.89 1.08
N VAL A 173 -11.25 12.07 0.45
CA VAL A 173 -11.14 12.71 -0.87
C VAL A 173 -10.52 11.72 -1.86
N PRO A 174 -11.13 11.49 -3.05
CA PRO A 174 -10.50 10.68 -4.09
C PRO A 174 -9.32 11.42 -4.70
N VAL A 175 -8.25 10.69 -4.98
CA VAL A 175 -7.00 11.18 -5.56
C VAL A 175 -6.75 10.41 -6.85
N THR A 176 -6.43 11.10 -7.94
CA THR A 176 -6.05 10.43 -9.20
C THR A 176 -4.58 10.04 -9.14
N LYS A 177 -4.16 9.08 -9.96
CA LYS A 177 -2.76 8.63 -9.98
C LYS A 177 -1.81 9.79 -10.27
N GLU A 178 -2.16 10.68 -11.18
CA GLU A 178 -1.35 11.83 -11.57
C GLU A 178 -1.14 12.80 -10.40
N ILE A 179 -2.19 12.99 -9.58
CA ILE A 179 -2.12 13.83 -8.38
C ILE A 179 -1.29 13.14 -7.29
N TRP A 180 -1.49 11.84 -7.11
CA TRP A 180 -0.71 11.04 -6.18
C TRP A 180 0.78 11.15 -6.47
N ASP A 181 1.17 10.83 -7.70
CA ASP A 181 2.56 10.87 -8.14
C ASP A 181 3.16 12.26 -7.96
N LYS A 182 2.39 13.33 -8.24
CA LYS A 182 2.87 14.70 -8.07
C LYS A 182 3.07 15.10 -6.60
N ILE A 183 2.19 14.67 -5.71
CA ILE A 183 2.34 14.93 -4.26
C ILE A 183 3.55 14.15 -3.72
N CYS A 184 3.73 12.89 -4.14
CA CYS A 184 4.93 12.13 -3.79
C CYS A 184 6.20 12.83 -4.29
N GLU A 185 6.25 13.28 -5.55
CA GLU A 185 7.39 14.03 -6.11
C GLU A 185 7.69 15.29 -5.28
N LEU A 186 6.66 16.06 -4.90
CA LEU A 186 6.83 17.29 -4.11
C LEU A 186 7.37 17.04 -2.70
N GLY A 187 7.03 15.91 -2.08
CA GLY A 187 7.53 15.53 -0.76
C GLY A 187 8.80 14.71 -0.78
N GLY A 188 9.43 14.55 -1.94
CA GLY A 188 10.58 13.66 -2.12
C GLY A 188 10.24 12.18 -1.90
N GLY A 189 8.96 11.81 -1.92
CA GLY A 189 8.43 10.48 -1.65
C GLY A 189 8.11 10.21 -0.18
N PHE A 190 7.91 8.94 0.16
CA PHE A 190 7.61 8.48 1.51
C PHE A 190 8.45 7.24 1.88
N GLU A 191 8.60 6.97 3.16
CA GLU A 191 9.36 5.81 3.63
C GLU A 191 8.80 4.51 3.06
N GLY A 192 9.68 3.66 2.50
CA GLY A 192 9.28 2.38 1.92
C GLY A 192 8.66 2.46 0.51
N ASP A 193 8.72 3.61 -0.16
CA ASP A 193 8.28 3.78 -1.56
C ASP A 193 9.28 3.23 -2.61
N GLY A 194 10.47 2.80 -2.18
CA GLY A 194 11.52 2.24 -3.05
C GLY A 194 12.40 3.29 -3.74
N THR A 195 12.18 4.58 -3.49
CA THR A 195 13.08 5.65 -3.92
C THR A 195 14.16 5.82 -2.87
N GLU A 196 15.36 5.30 -3.09
CA GLU A 196 16.49 5.63 -2.19
C GLU A 196 16.71 7.14 -2.26
N GLY A 197 16.70 7.81 -1.10
CA GLY A 197 16.88 9.25 -1.03
C GLY A 197 18.22 9.60 -1.68
N GLY A 198 18.16 10.31 -2.80
CA GLY A 198 19.36 10.82 -3.46
C GLY A 198 19.99 11.88 -2.57
N ASP A 199 20.92 11.47 -1.71
CA ASP A 199 21.95 12.34 -1.18
C ASP A 199 22.87 12.71 -2.34
N GLY A 200 22.56 13.82 -2.97
CA GLY A 200 23.26 14.38 -4.11
C GLY A 200 23.40 15.88 -3.92
N SER A 201 24.16 16.28 -2.91
CA SER A 201 24.81 17.58 -2.86
C SER A 201 26.29 17.41 -2.56
N GLU A 202 27.06 17.05 -3.60
CA GLU A 202 28.39 17.61 -3.81
C GLU A 202 28.21 19.01 -4.40
N GLU A 203 28.63 20.05 -3.68
CA GLU A 203 29.46 21.17 -4.17
C GLU A 203 29.94 22.03 -2.98
#